data_AF-A0A9D6NHQ6-F1
#
_entry.id   AF-A0A9D6NHQ6-F1
#
_cell.length_a   1.000
_cell.length_b   1.000
_cell.length_c   1.000
_cell.angle_alpha   90.00
_cell.angle_beta   90.00
_cell.angle_gamma   90.00
#
_symmetry.space_group_name_H-M   'P 1'
#
loop_
_entity.id
_entity.type
_entity.pdbx_description
1 polymer ?
#
loop_
_entity_poly.entity_id
_entity_poly.type
_entity_poly.pdbx_seq_one_letter_code
_entity_poly.pdbx_strand_id
1 'polypeptide(L)'
;MVIAALGSFSLAALIGLYLLSLVLRERETPKGVAIIHGLMAATGILLLVIYIVGPGPDPVASLVLFVMAALGGAYMLVRDLSGHKPPKWMALGHGLTAVSGYVFLLLHALGILTF
;
A
#
# COMPACT_ATOMS: atom_id res chain seq x y z
N MET A 1 -16.28 3.33 6.37
CA MET A 1 -15.01 3.82 5.78
C MET A 1 -13.90 2.76 5.84
N VAL A 2 -13.65 2.09 6.97
CA VAL A 2 -12.65 0.99 7.08
C VAL A 2 -12.84 -0.14 6.05
N ILE A 3 -14.06 -0.66 5.86
CA ILE A 3 -14.31 -1.73 4.88
C ILE A 3 -13.96 -1.28 3.45
N ALA A 4 -14.27 -0.03 3.10
CA ALA A 4 -13.90 0.52 1.79
C ALA A 4 -12.38 0.69 1.65
N ALA A 5 -11.69 1.12 2.71
CA ALA A 5 -10.23 1.18 2.75
C ALA A 5 -9.61 -0.22 2.56
N LEU A 6 -10.11 -1.24 3.28
CA LEU A 6 -9.69 -2.64 3.11
C LEU A 6 -9.93 -3.14 1.69
N GLY A 7 -11.07 -2.83 1.07
CA GLY A 7 -11.34 -3.17 -0.33
C GLY A 7 -10.32 -2.54 -1.27
N SER A 8 -10.06 -1.24 -1.09
CA SER A 8 -9.08 -0.49 -1.89
C SER A 8 -7.66 -1.05 -1.73
N PHE A 9 -7.21 -1.30 -0.50
CA PHE A 9 -5.90 -1.91 -0.25
C PHE A 9 -5.79 -3.34 -0.75
N SER A 10 -6.87 -4.13 -0.71
CA SER A 10 -6.89 -5.48 -1.29
C SER A 10 -6.63 -5.42 -2.80
N LEU A 11 -7.32 -4.53 -3.52
CA LEU A 11 -7.09 -4.32 -4.95
C LEU A 11 -5.66 -3.82 -5.22
N ALA A 12 -5.19 -2.86 -4.43
CA ALA A 12 -3.81 -2.37 -4.52
C ALA A 12 -2.80 -3.51 -4.33
N ALA A 13 -2.98 -4.37 -3.33
CA ALA A 13 -2.10 -5.50 -3.04
C ALA A 13 -2.05 -6.52 -4.18
N LEU A 14 -3.19 -6.86 -4.79
CA LEU A 14 -3.23 -7.77 -5.95
C LEU A 14 -2.44 -7.21 -7.14
N ILE A 15 -2.62 -5.91 -7.45
CA ILE A 15 -1.83 -5.26 -8.50
C ILE A 15 -0.35 -5.17 -8.10
N GLY A 16 -0.06 -4.92 -6.83
CA GLY A 16 1.29 -4.88 -6.28
C GLY A 16 2.02 -6.22 -6.41
N LEU A 17 1.34 -7.34 -6.16
CA LEU A 17 1.88 -8.68 -6.36
C LEU A 17 2.18 -8.96 -7.85
N TYR A 18 1.29 -8.52 -8.74
CA TYR A 18 1.55 -8.58 -10.18
C TYR A 18 2.82 -7.80 -10.56
N LEU A 19 2.95 -6.54 -10.13
CA LEU A 19 4.12 -5.70 -10.39
C LEU A 19 5.40 -6.29 -9.77
N LEU A 20 5.32 -6.77 -8.53
CA LEU A 20 6.43 -7.44 -7.85
C LEU A 20 6.91 -8.66 -8.64
N SER A 21 5.98 -9.45 -9.20
CA SER A 21 6.34 -10.60 -10.04
C SER A 21 7.19 -10.20 -11.26
N LEU A 22 6.91 -9.04 -11.85
CA LEU A 22 7.67 -8.50 -12.98
C LEU A 22 9.06 -8.02 -12.54
N VAL A 23 9.12 -7.27 -11.44
CA VAL A 23 10.38 -6.78 -10.85
C VAL A 23 11.31 -7.95 -10.50
N LEU A 24 10.79 -9.01 -9.89
CA LEU A 24 11.58 -10.19 -9.53
C LEU A 24 12.11 -10.94 -10.76
N ARG A 25 11.35 -10.93 -11.86
CA ARG A 25 11.71 -11.51 -13.17
C ARG A 25 12.51 -10.55 -14.06
N GLU A 26 12.90 -9.39 -13.53
CA GLU A 26 13.67 -8.35 -14.24
C GLU A 26 13.00 -7.83 -15.52
N ARG A 27 11.66 -7.88 -15.54
CA ARG A 27 10.81 -7.34 -16.61
C ARG A 27 10.45 -5.89 -16.30
N GLU A 28 10.25 -5.11 -17.36
CA GLU A 28 9.73 -3.74 -17.26
C GLU A 28 8.32 -3.76 -16.64
N THR A 29 8.08 -2.83 -15.72
CA THR A 29 6.75 -2.64 -15.11
C THR A 29 5.88 -1.76 -16.00
N PRO A 30 4.65 -2.18 -16.34
CA PRO A 30 3.73 -1.31 -17.07
C PRO A 30 3.39 -0.07 -16.23
N LYS A 31 3.87 1.11 -16.66
CA LYS A 31 3.75 2.36 -15.89
C LYS A 31 2.31 2.71 -15.54
N GLY A 32 1.37 2.48 -16.45
CA GLY A 32 -0.06 2.68 -16.18
C GLY A 32 -0.56 1.80 -15.04
N VAL A 33 -0.11 0.54 -14.95
CA VAL A 33 -0.48 -0.38 -13.88
C VAL A 33 0.16 0.04 -12.54
N ALA A 34 1.41 0.50 -12.56
CA ALA A 34 2.08 1.06 -11.38
C ALA A 34 1.37 2.31 -10.84
N ILE A 35 0.92 3.20 -11.73
CA ILE A 35 0.13 4.38 -11.35
C ILE A 35 -1.24 3.97 -10.78
N ILE A 36 -1.95 3.02 -11.40
CA ILE A 36 -3.25 2.52 -10.89
C ILE A 36 -3.07 1.90 -9.50
N HIS A 37 -2.03 1.10 -9.30
CA HIS A 37 -1.68 0.56 -7.97
C HIS A 37 -1.49 1.68 -6.94
N GLY A 38 -0.65 2.67 -7.27
CA GLY A 38 -0.39 3.81 -6.40
C GLY A 38 -1.64 4.63 -6.07
N LEU A 39 -2.50 4.90 -7.06
CA LEU A 39 -3.77 5.60 -6.87
C LEU A 39 -4.74 4.81 -5.98
N MET A 40 -4.79 3.48 -6.13
CA MET A 40 -5.60 2.62 -5.29
C MET A 40 -5.09 2.65 -3.84
N ALA A 41 -3.78 2.53 -3.63
CA ALA A 41 -3.18 2.67 -2.30
C ALA A 41 -3.43 4.06 -1.68
N ALA A 42 -3.28 5.13 -2.45
CA ALA A 42 -3.55 6.50 -2.00
C ALA A 42 -5.03 6.70 -1.62
N THR A 43 -5.95 6.10 -2.39
CA THR A 43 -7.38 6.10 -2.09
C THR A 43 -7.66 5.39 -0.77
N GLY A 44 -7.06 4.21 -0.54
CA GLY A 44 -7.14 3.49 0.73
C GLY A 44 -6.65 4.32 1.91
N ILE A 45 -5.52 5.03 1.76
CA ILE A 45 -4.98 5.94 2.78
C ILE A 45 -5.95 7.08 3.07
N LEU A 46 -6.50 7.72 2.04
CA LEU A 46 -7.46 8.82 2.21
C LEU A 46 -8.73 8.35 2.95
N LEU A 47 -9.27 7.19 2.59
CA LEU A 47 -10.42 6.58 3.27
C LEU A 47 -10.11 6.26 4.74
N LEU A 48 -8.89 5.81 5.03
CA LEU A 48 -8.44 5.54 6.39
C LEU A 48 -8.28 6.83 7.22
N VAL A 49 -7.72 7.89 6.64
CA VAL A 49 -7.61 9.20 7.30
C VAL A 49 -9.00 9.76 7.62
N ILE A 50 -9.94 9.69 6.66
CA ILE A 50 -11.33 10.13 6.89
C ILE A 50 -11.98 9.32 8.04
N TYR A 51 -11.69 8.03 8.14
CA TYR A 51 -12.18 7.20 9.24
C TYR A 51 -11.62 7.65 10.60
N ILE A 52 -10.31 7.89 10.69
CA ILE A 52 -9.61 8.29 11.94
C ILE A 52 -10.06 9.66 12.45
N VAL A 53 -10.50 10.57 11.57
CA VAL A 53 -11.03 11.87 12.00
C VAL A 53 -12.41 11.75 12.67
N GLY A 54 -13.09 10.62 12.52
CA GLY A 54 -14.37 10.33 13.17
C GLY A 54 -14.21 9.87 14.63
N PRO A 55 -15.32 9.75 15.38
CA PRO A 55 -15.29 9.21 16.74
C PRO A 55 -15.08 7.69 16.71
N GLY A 56 -14.14 7.19 17.51
CA GLY A 56 -13.93 5.75 17.70
C GLY A 56 -12.48 5.39 18.02
N PRO A 57 -12.15 4.09 18.04
CA PRO A 57 -10.77 3.63 18.11
C PRO A 57 -10.07 3.87 16.76
N ASP A 58 -8.87 4.44 16.81
CA ASP A 58 -8.13 4.88 15.63
C ASP A 58 -7.00 3.91 15.29
N PRO A 59 -6.98 3.29 14.09
CA PRO A 59 -5.94 2.35 13.67
C PRO A 59 -4.66 3.08 13.22
N VAL A 60 -4.08 3.90 14.08
CA VAL A 60 -2.94 4.78 13.77
C VAL A 60 -1.72 3.97 13.31
N ALA A 61 -1.49 2.81 13.93
CA ALA A 61 -0.40 1.92 13.54
C ALA A 61 -0.50 1.49 12.06
N SER A 62 -1.73 1.20 11.59
CA SER A 62 -1.97 0.86 10.18
C SER A 62 -1.67 2.05 9.26
N LEU A 63 -2.12 3.26 9.65
CA LEU A 63 -1.87 4.47 8.87
C LEU A 63 -0.37 4.75 8.73
N VAL A 64 0.40 4.64 9.82
CA VAL A 64 1.86 4.84 9.79
C VAL A 64 2.52 3.85 8.83
N LEU A 65 2.16 2.56 8.90
CA LEU A 65 2.70 1.54 8.00
C LEU A 65 2.35 1.83 6.53
N PHE A 66 1.12 2.25 6.23
CA PHE A 66 0.75 2.61 4.87
C PHE A 66 1.45 3.87 4.36
N VAL A 67 1.68 4.89 5.20
CA VAL A 67 2.45 6.07 4.82
C VAL A 67 3.90 5.68 4.52
N MET A 68 4.53 4.86 5.38
CA MET A 68 5.88 4.35 5.16
C MET A 68 5.97 3.54 3.85
N ALA A 69 4.99 2.68 3.59
CA ALA A 69 4.89 1.95 2.33
C ALA A 69 4.74 2.93 1.15
N ALA A 70 3.81 3.88 1.21
CA ALA A 70 3.55 4.84 0.15
C ALA A 70 4.80 5.65 -0.24
N LEU A 71 5.62 6.06 0.73
CA LEU A 71 6.91 6.71 0.49
C LEU A 71 7.87 5.79 -0.28
N GLY A 72 7.97 4.52 0.11
CA GLY A 72 8.76 3.52 -0.61
C GLY A 72 8.27 3.29 -2.05
N GLY A 73 6.94 3.22 -2.24
CA GLY A 73 6.31 3.08 -3.56
C GLY A 73 6.54 4.29 -4.45
N ALA A 74 6.37 5.51 -3.91
CA ALA A 74 6.63 6.76 -4.63
C ALA A 74 8.09 6.88 -5.06
N TYR A 75 9.03 6.53 -4.19
CA TYR A 75 10.45 6.49 -4.53
C TYR A 75 10.75 5.53 -5.70
N MET A 76 10.19 4.31 -5.68
CA MET A 76 10.37 3.35 -6.76
C MET A 76 9.75 3.86 -8.08
N LEU A 77 8.57 4.47 -8.02
CA LEU A 77 7.91 5.04 -9.19
C LEU A 77 8.74 6.17 -9.81
N VAL A 78 9.28 7.09 -8.99
CA VAL A 78 10.14 8.17 -9.46
C VAL A 78 11.40 7.61 -10.12
N ARG A 79 12.03 6.59 -9.54
CA ARG A 79 13.20 5.92 -10.15
C ARG A 79 12.87 5.28 -11.49
N ASP A 80 11.76 4.54 -11.56
CA ASP A 80 11.30 3.87 -12.78
C ASP A 80 11.00 4.88 -13.89
N LEU A 81 10.32 5.98 -13.56
CA LEU A 81 10.08 7.10 -14.47
C LEU A 81 11.37 7.79 -14.91
N SER A 82 12.40 7.80 -14.06
CA SER A 82 13.73 8.31 -14.36
C SER A 82 14.62 7.32 -15.13
N GLY A 83 14.06 6.21 -15.64
CA GLY A 83 14.77 5.21 -16.44
C GLY A 83 15.63 4.24 -15.63
N HIS A 84 15.50 4.22 -14.30
CA HIS A 84 16.24 3.32 -13.44
C HIS A 84 15.34 2.20 -12.92
N LYS A 85 15.75 0.94 -13.09
CA LYS A 85 15.00 -0.21 -12.57
C LYS A 85 14.81 -0.11 -11.04
N PRO A 86 13.59 -0.41 -10.53
CA PRO A 86 13.35 -0.48 -9.09
C PRO A 86 14.21 -1.57 -8.43
N PRO A 87 14.88 -1.29 -7.30
CA PRO A 87 15.65 -2.31 -6.59
C PRO A 87 14.73 -3.38 -5.98
N LYS A 88 15.04 -4.66 -6.21
CA LYS A 88 14.23 -5.82 -5.75
C LYS A 88 13.99 -5.81 -4.23
N TRP A 89 15.02 -5.50 -3.44
CA TRP A 89 14.92 -5.44 -1.98
C TRP A 89 13.94 -4.37 -1.51
N MET A 90 13.83 -3.26 -2.25
CA MET A 90 12.91 -2.18 -1.90
C MET A 90 11.48 -2.50 -2.31
N ALA A 91 11.29 -3.18 -3.44
CA ALA A 91 9.97 -3.70 -3.84
C ALA A 91 9.43 -4.70 -2.81
N LEU A 92 10.28 -5.60 -2.32
CA LEU A 92 9.93 -6.52 -1.22
C LEU A 92 9.67 -5.78 0.08
N GLY A 93 10.54 -4.86 0.49
CA GLY A 93 10.38 -4.09 1.74
C GLY A 93 9.11 -3.24 1.76
N HIS A 94 8.83 -2.53 0.66
CA HIS A 94 7.58 -1.79 0.46
C HIS A 94 6.36 -2.72 0.57
N GLY A 95 6.36 -3.83 -0.18
CA GLY A 95 5.24 -4.78 -0.19
C GLY A 95 4.98 -5.39 1.19
N LEU A 96 6.03 -5.81 1.91
CA LEU A 96 5.92 -6.34 3.27
C LEU A 96 5.40 -5.30 4.26
N THR A 97 5.86 -4.04 4.15
CA THR A 97 5.37 -2.93 4.97
C THR A 97 3.88 -2.69 4.72
N ALA A 98 3.45 -2.68 3.45
CA ALA A 98 2.05 -2.52 3.07
C ALA A 98 1.17 -3.68 3.56
N VAL A 99 1.63 -4.93 3.43
CA VAL A 99 0.92 -6.12 3.93
C VAL A 99 0.81 -6.08 5.45
N SER A 100 1.84 -5.63 6.16
CA SER A 100 1.80 -5.46 7.62
C SER A 100 0.73 -4.44 8.02
N GLY A 101 0.68 -3.28 7.34
CA GLY A 101 -0.36 -2.28 7.55
C GLY A 101 -1.76 -2.81 7.26
N TYR A 102 -1.91 -3.63 6.21
CA TYR A 102 -3.17 -4.29 5.88
C TYR A 102 -3.62 -5.28 6.95
N VAL A 103 -2.71 -6.12 7.46
CA VAL A 103 -3.01 -7.06 8.54
C VAL A 103 -3.46 -6.32 9.80
N PHE A 104 -2.77 -5.24 10.17
CA PHE A 104 -3.16 -4.43 11.34
C PHE A 104 -4.54 -3.82 11.15
N LEU A 105 -4.84 -3.28 9.97
CA LEU A 105 -6.16 -2.71 9.67
C LEU A 105 -7.25 -3.78 9.69
N LEU A 106 -6.95 -5.00 9.22
CA LEU A 106 -7.88 -6.12 9.25
C LEU A 106 -8.17 -6.57 10.68
N LEU A 107 -7.14 -6.70 11.52
CA LEU A 107 -7.31 -7.05 12.93
C LEU A 107 -8.10 -5.98 13.69
N HIS A 108 -7.89 -4.70 13.39
CA HIS A 108 -8.73 -3.60 13.88
C HIS A 108 -10.19 -3.75 13.44
N ALA A 109 -10.43 -4.01 12.16
CA ALA A 109 -11.78 -4.19 11.63
C ALA A 109 -12.53 -5.39 12.23
N LEU A 110 -11.79 -6.42 12.67
CA LEU A 110 -12.32 -7.59 13.38
C LEU A 110 -12.51 -7.36 14.89
N GLY A 111 -12.11 -6.20 15.42
CA GLY A 111 -12.18 -5.88 16.85
C GLY A 111 -11.12 -6.57 17.71
N ILE A 112 -10.06 -7.12 17.09
CA ILE A 112 -8.95 -7.78 17.78
C ILE A 112 -7.93 -6.75 18.27
N LEU A 113 -7.68 -5.70 17.48
CA LEU A 113 -6.89 -4.53 17.86
C LEU A 113 -7.82 -3.34 18.09
N THR A 114 -7.49 -2.49 19.06
CA THR A 114 -8.28 -1.30 19.43
C THR A 114 -7.46 0.00 19.33
N PHE A 115 -6.32 -0.04 18.65
CA PHE A 115 -5.34 1.06 18.52
C PHE A 115 -4.75 1.12 17.11
#